data_AF-A0A6M5Z1Y3-F1
#
_entry.id   AF-A0A6M5Z1Y3-F1
#
_cell.length_a   1.000
_cell.length_b   1.000
_cell.length_c   1.000
_cell.angle_alpha   90.00
_cell.angle_beta   90.00
_cell.angle_gamma   90.00
#
_symmetry.space_group_name_H-M   'P 1'
#
loop_
_entity.id
_entity.type
_entity.pdbx_description
1 polymer ?
#
loop_
_entity_poly.entity_id
_entity_poly.type
_entity_poly.pdbx_seq_one_letter_code
_entity_poly.pdbx_strand_id
1 'polypeptide(L)'
;MRCGGGLLALDAAGETERAAARAADQWLAHLTGRADLARALARTAAGADDPAPFDPRPYHLVDRYVIRGQMRAPGQWLTAALTPSRGDPERAAAEADLVAFAWSLPWERERTRRLVDRAPDPVPRTWFYQLVFGRPGAGILFRGRPPVDLAEKEAQLRVARRALILTAAISAYQMERGGPPAALADLVDQGYLDRLPDDPYAGGKPFGYRVSSGEMLRAQQSVSSQGRAEDRVLTLDVERGRALVWSVGADRIDQGGHVPPDSQRAEDFVFLAPLPPRGPK
;
A
#
# COMPACT_ATOMS: atom_id res chain seq x y z
N MET A 1 -14.45 -19.81 1.43
CA MET A 1 -13.27 -19.02 1.83
C MET A 1 -12.84 -18.16 0.66
N ARG A 2 -12.81 -16.83 0.80
CA ARG A 2 -12.23 -15.95 -0.22
C ARG A 2 -10.74 -16.28 -0.35
N CYS A 3 -10.25 -16.32 -1.58
CA CYS A 3 -8.91 -16.74 -1.95
C CYS A 3 -7.84 -15.85 -1.27
N GLY A 4 -7.39 -16.14 -0.05
CA GLY A 4 -6.31 -15.40 0.60
C GLY A 4 -4.98 -15.52 -0.17
N GLY A 5 -4.06 -14.60 0.03
CA GLY A 5 -2.72 -14.61 -0.56
C GLY A 5 -1.84 -13.57 0.11
N GLY A 6 -0.53 -13.66 -0.06
CA GLY A 6 0.42 -12.68 0.45
C GLY A 6 0.11 -11.28 -0.06
N LEU A 7 -0.32 -11.15 -1.32
CA LEU A 7 -0.75 -9.86 -1.87
C LEU A 7 -2.00 -9.31 -1.17
N LEU A 8 -3.04 -10.12 -0.98
CA LEU A 8 -4.25 -9.65 -0.29
C LEU A 8 -3.95 -9.25 1.16
N ALA A 9 -2.98 -9.91 1.80
CA ALA A 9 -2.50 -9.48 3.10
C ALA A 9 -1.81 -8.11 3.02
N LEU A 10 -0.99 -7.84 1.99
CA LEU A 10 -0.39 -6.52 1.77
C LEU A 10 -1.42 -5.45 1.40
N ASP A 11 -2.40 -5.75 0.55
CA ASP A 11 -3.45 -4.80 0.19
C ASP A 11 -4.32 -4.47 1.41
N ALA A 12 -4.72 -5.48 2.19
CA ALA A 12 -5.46 -5.29 3.43
C ALA A 12 -4.64 -4.55 4.49
N ALA A 13 -3.34 -4.87 4.61
CA ALA A 13 -2.41 -4.12 5.45
C ALA A 13 -2.33 -2.66 4.96
N GLY A 14 -2.26 -2.42 3.65
CA GLY A 14 -2.25 -1.08 3.06
C GLY A 14 -3.51 -0.28 3.28
N GLU A 15 -4.68 -0.93 3.24
CA GLU A 15 -5.94 -0.28 3.64
C GLU A 15 -5.97 0.01 5.14
N THR A 16 -5.52 -0.92 5.97
CA THR A 16 -5.47 -0.77 7.43
C THR A 16 -4.53 0.36 7.84
N GLU A 17 -3.32 0.41 7.28
CA GLU A 17 -2.32 1.44 7.54
C GLU A 17 -2.78 2.81 7.08
N ARG A 18 -3.38 2.91 5.88
CA ARG A 18 -3.97 4.18 5.42
C ARG A 18 -5.12 4.63 6.31
N ALA A 19 -5.98 3.72 6.75
CA ALA A 19 -7.06 4.04 7.68
C ALA A 19 -6.53 4.50 9.04
N ALA A 20 -5.51 3.81 9.58
CA ALA A 20 -4.85 4.15 10.83
C ALA A 20 -4.15 5.52 10.75
N ALA A 21 -3.41 5.79 9.67
CA ALA A 21 -2.75 7.08 9.44
C ALA A 21 -3.78 8.22 9.36
N ARG A 22 -4.87 8.05 8.61
CA ARG A 22 -5.96 9.06 8.54
C ARG A 22 -6.63 9.29 9.90
N ALA A 23 -6.86 8.23 10.66
CA ALA A 23 -7.43 8.33 12.00
C ALA A 23 -6.46 9.06 12.96
N ALA A 24 -5.17 8.78 12.86
CA ALA A 24 -4.15 9.45 13.64
C ALA A 24 -4.02 10.94 13.27
N ASP A 25 -4.04 11.29 11.97
CA ASP A 25 -4.04 12.68 11.51
C ASP A 25 -5.26 13.46 12.04
N GLN A 26 -6.45 12.84 11.96
CA GLN A 26 -7.68 13.42 12.52
C GLN A 26 -7.55 13.59 14.03
N TRP A 27 -7.04 12.60 14.75
CA TRP A 27 -6.84 12.68 16.19
C TRP A 27 -5.84 13.77 16.58
N LEU A 28 -4.70 13.88 15.88
CA LEU A 28 -3.70 14.92 16.07
C LEU A 28 -4.27 16.32 15.83
N ALA A 29 -5.16 16.50 14.84
CA ALA A 29 -5.82 17.77 14.58
C ALA A 29 -6.72 18.25 15.73
N HIS A 30 -7.25 17.33 16.54
CA HIS A 30 -8.09 17.63 17.71
C HIS A 30 -7.29 17.67 19.03
N LEU A 31 -6.00 17.37 18.98
CA LEU A 31 -5.15 17.24 20.16
C LEU A 31 -4.66 18.62 20.63
N THR A 32 -5.38 19.25 21.55
CA THR A 32 -5.00 20.58 22.08
C THR A 32 -4.05 20.45 23.28
N GLY A 33 -2.86 21.05 23.19
CA GLY A 33 -1.95 21.22 24.33
C GLY A 33 -1.36 19.93 24.90
N ARG A 34 -1.44 18.81 24.16
CA ARG A 34 -0.94 17.49 24.58
C ARG A 34 0.21 17.01 23.68
N ALA A 35 1.25 17.83 23.59
CA ALA A 35 2.45 17.53 22.82
C ALA A 35 3.13 16.22 23.26
N ASP A 36 2.98 15.85 24.54
CA ASP A 36 3.43 14.59 25.11
C ASP A 36 2.85 13.38 24.37
N LEU A 37 1.56 13.42 24.04
CA LEU A 37 0.88 12.33 23.35
C LEU A 37 1.27 12.25 21.87
N ALA A 38 1.44 13.39 21.20
CA ALA A 38 1.94 13.43 19.81
C ALA A 38 3.38 12.90 19.72
N ARG A 39 4.25 13.26 20.68
CA ARG A 39 5.61 12.74 20.80
C ARG A 39 5.62 11.23 21.10
N ALA A 40 4.72 10.76 21.96
CA ALA A 40 4.58 9.33 22.25
C ALA A 40 4.14 8.54 21.00
N LEU A 41 3.21 9.07 20.20
CA LEU A 41 2.81 8.48 18.92
C LEU A 41 4.01 8.40 17.95
N ALA A 42 4.74 9.50 17.76
CA ALA A 42 5.90 9.54 16.88
C ALA A 42 6.95 8.48 17.27
N ARG A 43 7.28 8.38 18.57
CA ARG A 43 8.23 7.38 19.09
C ARG A 43 7.73 5.95 18.94
N THR A 44 6.45 5.71 19.24
CA THR A 44 5.86 4.37 19.14
C THR A 44 5.86 3.90 17.69
N ALA A 45 5.45 4.77 16.76
CA ALA A 45 5.48 4.49 15.33
C ALA A 45 6.92 4.30 14.82
N ALA A 46 7.87 5.13 15.27
CA ALA A 46 9.29 4.99 14.91
C ALA A 46 9.91 3.70 15.44
N GLY A 47 9.57 3.27 16.65
CA GLY A 47 10.03 2.00 17.21
C GLY A 47 9.46 0.77 16.50
N ALA A 48 8.34 0.92 15.79
CA ALA A 48 7.73 -0.12 14.97
C ALA A 48 8.18 -0.10 13.50
N ASP A 49 8.90 0.94 13.04
CA ASP A 49 9.43 1.02 11.68
C ASP A 49 10.64 0.10 11.52
N ASP A 50 10.52 -0.92 10.67
CA ASP A 50 11.61 -1.82 10.35
C ASP A 50 12.50 -1.21 9.23
N PRO A 51 13.76 -0.85 9.52
CA PRO A 51 14.67 -0.31 8.52
C PRO A 51 15.17 -1.38 7.54
N ALA A 52 15.01 -2.68 7.84
CA ALA A 52 15.54 -3.74 7.01
C ALA A 52 14.97 -3.68 5.58
N PRO A 53 15.76 -4.02 4.55
CA PRO A 53 15.25 -4.16 3.19
C PRO A 53 14.08 -5.15 3.14
N PHE A 54 13.11 -4.88 2.27
CA PHE A 54 11.95 -5.76 2.07
C PHE A 54 12.38 -7.13 1.55
N ASP A 55 11.93 -8.19 2.23
CA ASP A 55 12.07 -9.58 1.77
C ASP A 55 10.72 -10.09 1.20
N PRO A 56 10.60 -10.31 -0.11
CA PRO A 56 9.36 -10.82 -0.70
C PRO A 56 9.16 -12.32 -0.47
N ARG A 57 10.18 -13.07 0.00
CA ARG A 57 10.13 -14.54 0.09
C ARG A 57 8.99 -15.06 0.98
N PRO A 58 8.73 -14.51 2.19
CA PRO A 58 7.62 -14.97 3.02
C PRO A 58 6.26 -14.86 2.31
N TYR A 59 6.04 -13.76 1.57
CA TYR A 59 4.80 -13.54 0.81
C TYR A 59 4.63 -14.57 -0.31
N HIS A 60 5.71 -14.89 -1.02
CA HIS A 60 5.71 -15.94 -2.03
C HIS A 60 5.46 -17.34 -1.44
N LEU A 61 5.98 -17.62 -0.23
CA LEU A 61 5.70 -18.88 0.46
C LEU A 61 4.23 -18.98 0.89
N VAL A 62 3.62 -17.88 1.36
CA VAL A 62 2.19 -17.81 1.67
C VAL A 62 1.35 -18.04 0.41
N ASP A 63 1.69 -17.38 -0.72
CA ASP A 63 1.00 -17.60 -1.99
C ASP A 63 1.08 -19.07 -2.43
N ARG A 64 2.28 -19.67 -2.38
CA ARG A 64 2.47 -21.10 -2.67
C ARG A 64 1.60 -21.96 -1.77
N TYR A 65 1.57 -21.68 -0.48
CA TYR A 65 0.77 -22.44 0.49
C TYR A 65 -0.74 -22.35 0.16
N VAL A 66 -1.26 -21.16 -0.12
CA VAL A 66 -2.68 -20.98 -0.46
C VAL A 66 -3.01 -21.64 -1.80
N ILE A 67 -2.16 -21.48 -2.82
CA ILE A 67 -2.34 -22.15 -4.10
C ILE A 67 -2.40 -23.68 -3.90
N ARG A 68 -1.46 -24.26 -3.12
CA ARG A 68 -1.49 -25.70 -2.80
C ARG A 68 -2.80 -26.11 -2.13
N GLY A 69 -3.31 -25.31 -1.19
CA GLY A 69 -4.60 -25.54 -0.53
C GLY A 69 -5.76 -25.53 -1.53
N GLN A 70 -5.81 -24.52 -2.40
CA GLN A 70 -6.85 -24.39 -3.44
C GLN A 70 -6.81 -25.54 -4.45
N MET A 71 -5.63 -26.04 -4.81
CA MET A 71 -5.50 -27.17 -5.72
C MET A 71 -5.94 -28.50 -5.12
N ARG A 72 -6.00 -28.63 -3.78
CA ARG A 72 -6.51 -29.85 -3.11
C ARG A 72 -8.03 -29.96 -3.13
N ALA A 73 -8.74 -28.85 -3.24
CA ALA A 73 -10.21 -28.80 -3.19
C ALA A 73 -10.77 -27.83 -4.24
N PRO A 74 -10.62 -28.12 -5.56
CA PRO A 74 -11.06 -27.21 -6.61
C PRO A 74 -12.54 -26.87 -6.54
N GLY A 75 -13.42 -27.79 -6.14
CA GLY A 75 -14.86 -27.55 -5.99
C GLY A 75 -15.20 -26.35 -5.09
N GLN A 76 -14.35 -26.01 -4.10
CA GLN A 76 -14.61 -24.88 -3.19
C GLN A 76 -14.51 -23.49 -3.86
N TRP A 77 -13.83 -23.37 -4.99
CA TRP A 77 -13.64 -22.09 -5.68
C TRP A 77 -14.00 -22.15 -7.17
N LEU A 78 -13.86 -23.32 -7.81
CA LEU A 78 -14.05 -23.48 -9.24
C LEU A 78 -15.53 -23.37 -9.62
N THR A 79 -16.46 -23.86 -8.81
CA THR A 79 -17.90 -23.67 -9.04
C THR A 79 -18.23 -22.18 -9.18
N ALA A 80 -17.80 -21.35 -8.23
CA ALA A 80 -18.01 -19.90 -8.30
C ALA A 80 -17.33 -19.24 -9.50
N ALA A 81 -16.22 -19.80 -9.99
CA ALA A 81 -15.53 -19.30 -11.18
C ALA A 81 -16.19 -19.75 -12.49
N LEU A 82 -16.89 -20.89 -12.49
CA LEU A 82 -17.60 -21.46 -13.64
C LEU A 82 -19.06 -20.99 -13.73
N THR A 83 -19.67 -20.49 -12.65
CA THR A 83 -21.03 -19.95 -12.65
C THR A 83 -21.05 -18.51 -13.18
N PRO A 84 -21.46 -18.25 -14.44
CA PRO A 84 -21.66 -16.87 -14.90
C PRO A 84 -22.80 -16.20 -14.11
N SER A 85 -22.92 -14.87 -14.18
CA SER A 85 -23.88 -14.08 -13.37
C SER A 85 -25.36 -14.48 -13.50
N ARG A 86 -25.72 -15.36 -14.44
CA ARG A 86 -27.06 -15.95 -14.64
C ARG A 86 -27.01 -17.46 -14.95
N GLY A 87 -25.91 -18.13 -14.64
CA GLY A 87 -25.72 -19.55 -14.93
C GLY A 87 -26.40 -20.47 -13.93
N ASP A 88 -26.59 -21.72 -14.35
CA ASP A 88 -27.05 -22.80 -13.47
C ASP A 88 -25.90 -23.24 -12.53
N PRO A 89 -26.06 -23.08 -11.20
CA PRO A 89 -25.04 -23.49 -10.24
C PRO A 89 -24.84 -25.01 -10.17
N GLU A 90 -25.87 -25.83 -10.46
CA GLU A 90 -25.76 -27.29 -10.40
C GLU A 90 -24.86 -27.81 -11.51
N ARG A 91 -25.04 -27.30 -12.73
CA ARG A 91 -24.14 -27.59 -13.85
C ARG A 91 -22.70 -27.18 -13.54
N ALA A 92 -22.48 -25.99 -13.00
CA ALA A 92 -21.13 -25.54 -12.63
C ALA A 92 -20.50 -26.39 -11.51
N ALA A 93 -21.31 -26.92 -10.58
CA ALA A 93 -20.86 -27.85 -9.56
C ALA A 93 -20.42 -29.19 -10.18
N ALA A 94 -21.23 -29.77 -11.07
CA ALA A 94 -20.89 -31.00 -11.79
C ALA A 94 -19.59 -30.85 -12.63
N GLU A 95 -19.43 -29.72 -13.33
CA GLU A 95 -18.20 -29.41 -14.06
C GLU A 95 -16.99 -29.27 -13.12
N ALA A 96 -17.15 -28.63 -11.96
CA ALA A 96 -16.11 -28.51 -10.96
C ALA A 96 -15.71 -29.87 -10.34
N ASP A 97 -16.69 -30.75 -10.10
CA ASP A 97 -16.46 -32.11 -9.60
C ASP A 97 -15.71 -32.96 -10.62
N LEU A 98 -16.02 -32.83 -11.91
CA LEU A 98 -15.28 -33.49 -12.98
C LEU A 98 -13.80 -33.05 -13.00
N VAL A 99 -13.53 -31.75 -12.84
CA VAL A 99 -12.16 -31.23 -12.73
C VAL A 99 -11.48 -31.73 -11.46
N ALA A 100 -12.20 -31.77 -10.32
CA ALA A 100 -11.67 -32.31 -9.07
C ALA A 100 -11.25 -33.78 -9.22
N PHE A 101 -12.09 -34.59 -9.86
CA PHE A 101 -11.79 -35.97 -10.20
C PHE A 101 -10.54 -36.06 -11.08
N ALA A 102 -10.47 -35.30 -12.18
CA ALA A 102 -9.31 -35.29 -13.07
C ALA A 102 -8.00 -34.91 -12.34
N TRP A 103 -8.05 -33.96 -11.41
CA TRP A 103 -6.88 -33.54 -10.62
C TRP A 103 -6.46 -34.54 -9.55
N SER A 104 -7.32 -35.48 -9.19
CA SER A 104 -6.98 -36.56 -8.25
C SER A 104 -6.09 -37.63 -8.89
N LEU A 105 -6.04 -37.69 -10.22
CA LEU A 105 -5.23 -38.66 -10.97
C LEU A 105 -3.73 -38.46 -10.68
N PRO A 106 -2.95 -39.53 -10.47
CA PRO A 106 -1.56 -39.40 -10.01
C PRO A 106 -0.67 -38.49 -10.86
N TRP A 107 -0.79 -38.56 -12.19
CA TRP A 107 0.00 -37.72 -13.10
C TRP A 107 -0.41 -36.25 -13.07
N GLU A 108 -1.70 -35.95 -12.87
CA GLU A 108 -2.17 -34.57 -12.71
C GLU A 108 -1.77 -34.01 -11.34
N ARG A 109 -1.76 -34.82 -10.29
CA ARG A 109 -1.21 -34.42 -8.98
C ARG A 109 0.26 -34.04 -9.09
N GLU A 110 1.06 -34.86 -9.76
CA GLU A 110 2.48 -34.58 -9.96
C GLU A 110 2.71 -33.36 -10.87
N ARG A 111 1.96 -33.23 -11.97
CA ARG A 111 1.99 -32.03 -12.83
C ARG A 111 1.67 -30.78 -12.02
N THR A 112 0.62 -30.82 -11.21
CA THR A 112 0.20 -29.70 -10.35
C THR A 112 1.27 -29.35 -9.33
N ARG A 113 1.86 -30.35 -8.66
CA ARG A 113 2.97 -30.12 -7.72
C ARG A 113 4.12 -29.39 -8.39
N ARG A 114 4.57 -29.85 -9.56
CA ARG A 114 5.65 -29.22 -10.33
C ARG A 114 5.31 -27.78 -10.74
N LEU A 115 4.08 -27.53 -11.18
CA LEU A 115 3.63 -26.19 -11.56
C LEU A 115 3.60 -25.24 -10.36
N VAL A 116 3.11 -25.71 -9.21
CA VAL A 116 3.03 -24.91 -7.98
C VAL A 116 4.41 -24.68 -7.38
N ASP A 117 5.32 -25.65 -7.45
CA ASP A 117 6.71 -25.47 -7.00
C ASP A 117 7.46 -24.43 -7.86
N ARG A 118 7.06 -24.25 -9.12
CA ARG A 118 7.59 -23.22 -10.03
C ARG A 118 6.87 -21.87 -9.96
N ALA A 119 5.71 -21.77 -9.33
CA ALA A 119 5.04 -20.49 -9.08
C ALA A 119 5.42 -20.01 -7.67
N PRO A 120 5.72 -18.72 -7.40
CA PRO A 120 5.95 -17.61 -8.31
C PRO A 120 7.47 -17.41 -8.51
N ASP A 121 8.06 -18.05 -9.52
CA ASP A 121 9.40 -17.65 -9.95
C ASP A 121 9.30 -16.29 -10.70
N PRO A 122 10.21 -15.32 -10.51
CA PRO A 122 10.17 -14.02 -11.18
C PRO A 122 10.40 -14.08 -12.70
N VAL A 123 10.73 -15.27 -13.22
CA VAL A 123 11.14 -15.50 -14.61
C VAL A 123 10.02 -15.13 -15.60
N PRO A 124 10.36 -14.61 -16.81
CA PRO A 124 9.37 -14.23 -17.82
C PRO A 124 8.33 -15.32 -18.07
N ARG A 125 7.06 -14.94 -17.92
CA ARG A 125 5.90 -15.85 -17.86
C ARG A 125 5.50 -16.48 -19.18
N THR A 126 6.16 -16.16 -20.28
CA THR A 126 5.72 -16.55 -21.62
C THR A 126 5.69 -18.06 -21.81
N TRP A 127 6.72 -18.79 -21.35
CA TRP A 127 6.74 -20.26 -21.41
C TRP A 127 5.82 -20.90 -20.35
N PHE A 128 5.75 -20.32 -19.14
CA PHE A 128 4.86 -20.83 -18.08
C PHE A 128 3.40 -20.74 -18.52
N TYR A 129 3.05 -19.68 -19.26
CA TYR A 129 1.72 -19.51 -19.83
C TYR A 129 1.34 -20.67 -20.74
N GLN A 130 2.24 -21.09 -21.63
CA GLN A 130 2.01 -22.23 -22.53
C GLN A 130 1.77 -23.55 -21.77
N LEU A 131 2.38 -23.73 -20.59
CA LEU A 131 2.22 -24.96 -19.80
C LEU A 131 0.87 -25.08 -19.07
N VAL A 132 0.24 -23.93 -18.78
CA VAL A 132 -1.01 -23.87 -18.02
C VAL A 132 -2.19 -23.36 -18.85
N PHE A 133 -1.97 -22.94 -20.11
CA PHE A 133 -3.04 -22.52 -21.00
C PHE A 133 -4.11 -23.61 -21.15
N GLY A 134 -5.38 -23.22 -21.12
CA GLY A 134 -6.52 -24.14 -21.19
C GLY A 134 -6.77 -24.97 -19.92
N ARG A 135 -5.92 -24.90 -18.89
CA ARG A 135 -6.16 -25.58 -17.62
C ARG A 135 -7.20 -24.82 -16.79
N PRO A 136 -8.28 -25.48 -16.29
CA PRO A 136 -9.19 -24.86 -15.34
C PRO A 136 -8.43 -24.28 -14.14
N GLY A 137 -8.69 -23.04 -13.77
CA GLY A 137 -7.96 -22.38 -12.68
C GLY A 137 -6.51 -21.98 -12.97
N ALA A 138 -6.02 -22.05 -14.22
CA ALA A 138 -4.71 -21.50 -14.58
C ALA A 138 -4.54 -20.05 -14.10
N GLY A 139 -5.62 -19.27 -14.11
CA GLY A 139 -5.70 -17.93 -13.53
C GLY A 139 -5.16 -17.85 -12.10
N ILE A 140 -5.39 -18.85 -11.25
CA ILE A 140 -4.87 -18.90 -9.87
C ILE A 140 -3.34 -19.02 -9.86
N LEU A 141 -2.76 -19.79 -10.78
CA LEU A 141 -1.31 -19.90 -10.91
C LEU A 141 -0.69 -18.60 -11.45
N PHE A 142 -1.45 -17.81 -12.20
CA PHE A 142 -1.03 -16.48 -12.67
C PHE A 142 -1.29 -15.35 -11.68
N ARG A 143 -2.06 -15.58 -10.61
CA ARG A 143 -2.35 -14.55 -9.60
C ARG A 143 -1.12 -14.10 -8.82
N GLY A 144 -0.03 -14.87 -8.83
CA GLY A 144 1.24 -14.37 -8.34
C GLY A 144 1.55 -13.07 -9.07
N ARG A 145 1.90 -12.01 -8.35
CA ARG A 145 2.43 -10.79 -8.96
C ARG A 145 3.96 -10.90 -9.09
N PRO A 146 4.59 -10.18 -10.03
CA PRO A 146 6.04 -10.12 -10.05
C PRO A 146 6.55 -9.52 -8.72
N PRO A 147 7.74 -9.88 -8.24
CA PRO A 147 8.28 -9.37 -6.97
C PRO A 147 8.34 -7.84 -6.89
N VAL A 148 8.50 -7.18 -8.05
CA VAL A 148 8.50 -5.72 -8.14
C VAL A 148 7.18 -5.11 -7.64
N ASP A 149 6.03 -5.74 -7.91
CA ASP A 149 4.73 -5.24 -7.43
C ASP A 149 4.63 -5.34 -5.90
N LEU A 150 5.20 -6.40 -5.29
CA LEU A 150 5.19 -6.56 -3.83
C LEU A 150 6.12 -5.54 -3.16
N ALA A 151 7.31 -5.33 -3.74
CA ALA A 151 8.25 -4.34 -3.26
C ALA A 151 7.67 -2.92 -3.37
N GLU A 152 6.96 -2.63 -4.46
CA GLU A 152 6.27 -1.36 -4.66
C GLU A 152 5.18 -1.15 -3.61
N LYS A 153 4.35 -2.17 -3.34
CA LYS A 153 3.32 -2.10 -2.29
C LYS A 153 3.90 -1.90 -0.89
N GLU A 154 4.99 -2.60 -0.58
CA GLU A 154 5.72 -2.39 0.67
C GLU A 154 6.31 -0.96 0.75
N ALA A 155 6.87 -0.45 -0.33
CA ALA A 155 7.41 0.92 -0.35
C ALA A 155 6.31 1.95 -0.05
N GLN A 156 5.12 1.81 -0.65
CA GLN A 156 3.95 2.64 -0.36
C GLN A 156 3.52 2.56 1.11
N LEU A 157 3.52 1.34 1.69
CA LEU A 157 3.24 1.11 3.11
C LEU A 157 4.23 1.86 4.02
N ARG A 158 5.53 1.74 3.72
CA ARG A 158 6.59 2.43 4.47
C ARG A 158 6.48 3.94 4.34
N VAL A 159 6.12 4.46 3.17
CA VAL A 159 5.86 5.89 2.97
C VAL A 159 4.78 6.37 3.94
N ALA A 160 3.63 5.69 4.01
CA ALA A 160 2.52 6.08 4.89
C ALA A 160 2.92 6.04 6.38
N ARG A 161 3.62 4.99 6.83
CA ARG A 161 4.08 4.87 8.23
C ARG A 161 5.09 5.95 8.60
N ARG A 162 6.06 6.21 7.72
CA ARG A 162 7.12 7.21 7.96
C ARG A 162 6.60 8.63 7.88
N ALA A 163 5.62 8.88 7.00
CA ALA A 163 4.88 10.13 7.00
C ALA A 163 4.14 10.35 8.33
N LEU A 164 3.48 9.32 8.89
CA LEU A 164 2.84 9.41 10.21
C LEU A 164 3.83 9.75 11.34
N ILE A 165 5.03 9.14 11.33
CA ILE A 165 6.09 9.47 12.29
C ILE A 165 6.44 10.97 12.19
N LEU A 166 6.65 11.46 10.98
CA LEU A 166 7.00 12.86 10.72
C LEU A 166 5.87 13.82 11.08
N THR A 167 4.62 13.55 10.68
CA THR A 167 3.48 14.42 10.99
C THR A 167 3.24 14.50 12.50
N ALA A 168 3.31 13.38 13.21
CA ALA A 168 3.19 13.36 14.68
C ALA A 168 4.32 14.16 15.36
N ALA A 169 5.56 14.01 14.91
CA ALA A 169 6.70 14.75 15.46
C ALA A 169 6.59 16.26 15.18
N ILE A 170 6.19 16.64 13.97
CA ILE A 170 5.94 18.03 13.59
C ILE A 170 4.81 18.63 14.44
N SER A 171 3.71 17.91 14.63
CA SER A 171 2.60 18.38 15.46
C SER A 171 3.02 18.57 16.93
N ALA A 172 3.82 17.65 17.49
CA ALA A 172 4.39 17.83 18.82
C ALA A 172 5.26 19.09 18.89
N TYR A 173 6.13 19.30 17.90
CA TYR A 173 6.98 20.50 17.80
C TYR A 173 6.15 21.78 17.74
N GLN A 174 5.11 21.80 16.90
CA GLN A 174 4.20 22.95 16.75
C GLN A 174 3.48 23.30 18.04
N MET A 175 3.01 22.30 18.79
CA MET A 175 2.33 22.52 20.07
C MET A 175 3.25 23.11 21.13
N GLU A 176 4.53 22.72 21.18
CA GLU A 176 5.49 23.22 22.17
C GLU A 176 6.13 24.56 21.77
N ARG A 177 6.36 24.78 20.48
CA ARG A 177 7.10 25.95 19.96
C ARG A 177 6.22 27.01 19.31
N GLY A 178 4.93 26.73 19.12
CA GLY A 178 3.96 27.65 18.51
C GLY A 178 4.07 27.76 16.98
N GLY A 179 4.85 26.92 16.31
CA GLY A 179 5.03 26.94 14.86
C GLY A 179 5.76 25.71 14.33
N PRO A 180 5.68 25.42 13.01
CA PRO A 180 6.39 24.30 12.40
C PRO A 180 7.91 24.44 12.57
N PRO A 181 8.68 23.34 12.53
CA PRO A 181 10.14 23.41 12.46
C PRO A 181 10.59 24.12 11.18
N ALA A 182 11.76 24.74 11.18
CA ALA A 182 12.30 25.39 9.99
C ALA A 182 12.80 24.34 8.98
N ALA A 183 13.34 23.23 9.49
CA ALA A 183 13.75 22.06 8.73
C ALA A 183 13.43 20.77 9.49
N LEU A 184 13.34 19.62 8.80
CA LEU A 184 13.14 18.33 9.47
C LEU A 184 14.26 18.01 10.48
N ALA A 185 15.50 18.44 10.22
CA ALA A 185 16.63 18.23 11.12
C ALA A 185 16.38 18.77 12.54
N ASP A 186 15.59 19.85 12.67
CA ASP A 186 15.24 20.43 13.97
C ASP A 186 14.49 19.42 14.86
N LEU A 187 13.76 18.46 14.28
CA LEU A 187 13.06 17.41 15.03
C LEU A 187 14.05 16.47 15.72
N VAL A 188 15.20 16.21 15.11
CA VAL A 188 16.25 15.38 15.68
C VAL A 188 17.05 16.18 16.71
N ASP A 189 17.48 17.38 16.35
CA ASP A 189 18.29 18.25 17.22
C ASP A 189 17.56 18.59 18.54
N GLN A 190 16.23 18.69 18.50
CA GLN A 190 15.39 18.96 19.66
C GLN A 190 14.85 17.69 20.35
N GLY A 191 15.27 16.49 19.93
CA GLY A 191 14.93 15.22 20.58
C GLY A 191 13.48 14.75 20.42
N TYR A 192 12.79 15.17 19.36
CA TYR A 192 11.48 14.61 18.99
C TYR A 192 11.61 13.26 18.28
N LEU A 193 12.69 13.10 17.51
CA LEU A 193 13.05 11.87 16.80
C LEU A 193 14.53 11.55 17.05
N ASP A 194 14.89 10.26 17.07
CA ASP A 194 16.30 9.86 17.18
C ASP A 194 17.05 10.03 15.84
N ARG A 195 16.33 9.85 14.73
CA ARG A 195 16.80 10.07 13.36
C ARG A 195 15.63 10.39 12.44
N LEU A 196 15.91 10.97 11.28
CA LEU A 196 14.90 11.12 10.23
C LEU A 196 14.66 9.78 9.53
N PRO A 197 13.40 9.41 9.26
CA PRO A 197 13.09 8.26 8.44
C PRO A 197 13.44 8.56 6.97
N ASP A 198 14.04 7.57 6.30
CA ASP A 198 14.39 7.67 4.88
C ASP A 198 13.12 7.53 4.01
N ASP A 199 13.08 8.22 2.88
CA ASP A 199 12.06 8.01 1.85
C ASP A 199 12.38 6.71 1.08
N PRO A 200 11.47 5.71 1.07
CA PRO A 200 11.63 4.47 0.33
C PRO A 200 11.95 4.64 -1.16
N TYR A 201 11.58 5.77 -1.77
CA TYR A 201 11.77 6.03 -3.19
C TYR A 201 12.99 6.91 -3.51
N ALA A 202 13.56 7.59 -2.52
CA ALA A 202 14.64 8.57 -2.72
C ALA A 202 16.06 7.99 -2.52
N GLY A 203 16.20 6.66 -2.50
CA GLY A 203 17.51 6.00 -2.41
C GLY A 203 18.26 6.30 -1.11
N GLY A 204 17.55 6.37 0.01
CA GLY A 204 18.14 6.62 1.34
C GLY A 204 18.22 8.10 1.73
N LYS A 205 17.66 9.02 0.94
CA LYS A 205 17.45 10.41 1.34
C LYS A 205 16.21 10.53 2.24
N PRO A 206 16.14 11.52 3.15
CA PRO A 206 14.93 11.77 3.92
C PRO A 206 13.80 12.29 3.03
N PHE A 207 12.60 12.34 3.59
CA PHE A 207 11.43 12.97 2.97
C PHE A 207 11.68 14.45 2.67
N GLY A 208 11.04 14.95 1.61
CA GLY A 208 10.97 16.37 1.34
C GLY A 208 10.12 17.10 2.40
N TYR A 209 10.46 18.36 2.65
CA TYR A 209 9.77 19.19 3.64
C TYR A 209 9.72 20.66 3.23
N ARG A 210 8.57 21.30 3.47
CA ARG A 210 8.41 22.75 3.36
C ARG A 210 7.22 23.23 4.17
N VAL A 211 7.21 24.52 4.48
CA VAL A 211 6.07 25.19 5.11
C VAL A 211 5.29 25.93 4.02
N SER A 212 3.97 25.71 3.96
CA SER A 212 3.13 26.35 2.95
C SER A 212 3.12 27.86 3.11
N SER A 213 3.15 28.58 1.98
CA SER A 213 2.92 30.01 1.92
C SER A 213 1.44 30.39 1.81
N GLY A 214 0.52 29.42 1.83
CA GLY A 214 -0.91 29.65 1.54
C GLY A 214 -1.28 29.31 0.10
N GLU A 215 -0.69 28.25 -0.47
CA GLU A 215 -0.84 27.93 -1.88
C GLU A 215 -2.00 26.96 -2.16
N MET A 216 -2.39 26.88 -3.44
CA MET A 216 -3.34 25.89 -3.93
C MET A 216 -2.57 24.77 -4.63
N LEU A 217 -2.67 23.54 -4.10
CA LEU A 217 -2.15 22.34 -4.75
C LEU A 217 -3.11 21.92 -5.87
N ARG A 218 -2.57 21.52 -7.01
CA ARG A 218 -3.37 21.11 -8.18
C ARG A 218 -2.86 19.79 -8.76
N ALA A 219 -3.77 18.86 -9.05
CA ALA A 219 -3.45 17.68 -9.86
C ALA A 219 -4.52 17.45 -10.93
N GLN A 220 -4.07 16.98 -12.09
CA GLN A 220 -4.94 16.41 -13.10
C GLN A 220 -5.19 14.94 -12.76
N GLN A 221 -6.42 14.61 -12.38
CA GLN A 221 -6.86 13.25 -12.17
C GLN A 221 -7.65 12.79 -13.39
N SER A 222 -7.05 11.87 -14.15
CA SER A 222 -7.78 11.17 -15.21
C SER A 222 -8.53 10.00 -14.58
N VAL A 223 -9.85 10.13 -14.48
CA VAL A 223 -10.71 9.05 -13.94
C VAL A 223 -11.18 8.20 -15.11
N SER A 224 -10.69 6.97 -15.20
CA SER A 224 -11.18 6.02 -16.20
C SER A 224 -12.53 5.46 -15.76
N SER A 225 -13.63 6.10 -16.18
CA SER A 225 -14.97 5.55 -16.03
C SER A 225 -15.44 4.95 -17.37
N GLN A 226 -15.66 3.63 -17.40
CA GLN A 226 -16.33 2.87 -18.48
C GLN A 226 -16.24 3.47 -19.90
N GLY A 227 -15.03 3.66 -20.42
CA GLY A 227 -14.79 4.01 -21.84
C GLY A 227 -14.74 5.50 -22.18
N ARG A 228 -14.91 6.42 -21.21
CA ARG A 228 -14.63 7.85 -21.41
C ARG A 228 -13.73 8.36 -20.30
N ALA A 229 -12.53 8.82 -20.67
CA ALA A 229 -11.65 9.53 -19.75
C ALA A 229 -12.24 10.91 -19.49
N GLU A 230 -12.63 11.18 -18.24
CA GLU A 230 -12.91 12.54 -17.78
C GLU A 230 -11.67 13.03 -17.03
N ASP A 231 -11.12 14.15 -17.48
CA ASP A 231 -10.06 14.84 -16.78
C ASP A 231 -10.69 15.76 -15.71
N ARG A 232 -10.46 15.43 -14.45
CA ARG A 232 -10.86 16.24 -13.30
C ARG A 232 -9.63 16.94 -12.73
N VAL A 233 -9.77 18.22 -12.43
CA VAL A 233 -8.72 18.96 -11.71
C VAL A 233 -9.07 18.90 -10.23
N LEU A 234 -8.23 18.23 -9.43
CA LEU A 234 -8.30 18.30 -7.98
C LEU A 234 -7.54 19.55 -7.52
N THR A 235 -8.20 20.40 -6.75
CA THR A 235 -7.59 21.58 -6.12
C THR A 235 -7.72 21.49 -4.61
N LEU A 236 -6.64 21.75 -3.88
CA LEU A 236 -6.64 21.82 -2.42
C LEU A 236 -5.94 23.09 -1.96
N ASP A 237 -6.68 23.96 -1.27
CA ASP A 237 -6.10 25.13 -0.62
C ASP A 237 -5.39 24.72 0.68
N VAL A 238 -4.11 25.04 0.78
CA VAL A 238 -3.28 24.76 1.95
C VAL A 238 -3.08 26.04 2.74
N GLU A 239 -3.43 26.03 4.02
CA GLU A 239 -3.25 27.19 4.90
C GLU A 239 -1.76 27.57 5.03
N ARG A 240 -1.48 28.88 5.03
CA ARG A 240 -0.14 29.41 5.29
C ARG A 240 0.36 28.96 6.66
N GLY A 241 1.61 28.54 6.72
CA GLY A 241 2.23 28.04 7.96
C GLY A 241 2.00 26.54 8.20
N ARG A 242 1.21 25.86 7.37
CA ARG A 242 1.05 24.41 7.46
C ARG A 242 2.29 23.71 6.92
N ALA A 243 2.82 22.76 7.68
CA ALA A 243 3.94 21.94 7.24
C ALA A 243 3.47 20.86 6.25
N LEU A 244 4.20 20.72 5.14
CA LEU A 244 4.06 19.64 4.18
C LEU A 244 5.28 18.73 4.27
N VAL A 245 5.03 17.43 4.18
CA VAL A 245 6.05 16.40 4.02
C VAL A 245 5.69 15.61 2.78
N TRP A 246 6.66 15.26 1.94
CA TRP A 246 6.39 14.42 0.79
C TRP A 246 7.47 13.38 0.53
N SER A 247 7.06 12.30 -0.11
CA SER A 247 7.95 11.33 -0.75
C SER A 247 7.93 11.54 -2.25
N VAL A 248 9.06 11.33 -2.93
CA VAL A 248 9.22 11.49 -4.40
C VAL A 248 8.52 10.39 -5.22
N GLY A 249 7.87 9.46 -4.53
CA GLY A 249 7.02 8.41 -5.08
C GLY A 249 7.67 7.50 -6.14
N ALA A 250 6.80 6.74 -6.82
CA ALA A 250 7.23 5.57 -7.60
C ALA A 250 8.02 5.93 -8.87
N ASP A 251 7.78 7.10 -9.45
CA ASP A 251 8.50 7.59 -10.62
C ASP A 251 9.86 8.23 -10.26
N ARG A 252 10.07 8.53 -8.97
CA ARG A 252 11.29 9.11 -8.39
C ARG A 252 11.58 10.52 -8.92
N ILE A 253 10.54 11.23 -9.34
CA ILE A 253 10.64 12.62 -9.81
C ILE A 253 10.08 13.50 -8.69
N ASP A 254 10.94 14.34 -8.12
CA ASP A 254 10.55 15.27 -7.05
C ASP A 254 9.81 16.48 -7.64
N GLN A 255 8.50 16.63 -7.35
CA GLN A 255 7.77 17.88 -7.63
C GLN A 255 7.74 18.85 -6.46
N GLY A 256 8.55 18.65 -5.42
CA GLY A 256 8.58 19.55 -4.27
C GLY A 256 7.30 19.53 -3.43
N GLY A 257 6.49 18.47 -3.52
CA GLY A 257 5.23 18.36 -2.79
C GLY A 257 4.19 19.39 -3.24
N HIS A 258 4.11 19.66 -4.54
CA HIS A 258 3.12 20.57 -5.15
C HIS A 258 1.84 19.87 -5.63
N VAL A 259 1.75 18.55 -5.46
CA VAL A 259 0.54 17.77 -5.78
C VAL A 259 -0.37 17.63 -4.55
N PRO A 260 -1.70 17.64 -4.72
CA PRO A 260 -2.63 17.38 -3.63
C PRO A 260 -2.45 15.95 -3.08
N PRO A 261 -2.69 15.76 -1.77
CA PRO A 261 -2.78 14.43 -1.15
C PRO A 261 -3.78 13.53 -1.88
N ASP A 262 -3.57 12.22 -1.78
CA ASP A 262 -4.42 11.17 -2.39
C ASP A 262 -4.54 11.21 -3.93
N SER A 263 -3.70 11.98 -4.65
CA SER A 263 -3.74 11.95 -6.11
C SER A 263 -3.34 10.55 -6.62
N GLN A 264 -4.17 9.92 -7.46
CA GLN A 264 -3.95 8.53 -7.92
C GLN A 264 -2.74 8.38 -8.85
N ARG A 265 -2.31 9.50 -9.45
CA ARG A 265 -1.09 9.61 -10.25
C ARG A 265 0.02 10.30 -9.48
N ALA A 266 -0.06 10.35 -8.14
CA ALA A 266 0.91 10.97 -7.27
C ALA A 266 2.32 10.53 -7.66
N GLU A 267 2.96 11.41 -8.41
CA GLU A 267 4.38 11.40 -8.68
C GLU A 267 5.05 11.61 -7.31
N ASP A 268 4.63 12.64 -6.54
CA ASP A 268 4.89 12.77 -5.11
C ASP A 268 3.73 12.27 -4.20
N PHE A 269 4.05 11.57 -3.11
CA PHE A 269 3.10 11.32 -2.02
C PHE A 269 3.15 12.45 -0.99
N VAL A 270 2.13 13.31 -0.95
CA VAL A 270 2.09 14.51 -0.09
C VAL A 270 1.24 14.29 1.16
N PHE A 271 1.79 14.67 2.31
CA PHE A 271 1.19 14.61 3.64
C PHE A 271 1.19 15.99 4.30
N LEU A 272 0.09 16.34 4.97
CA LEU A 272 -0.08 17.65 5.58
C LEU A 272 -0.14 17.51 7.10
N ALA A 273 0.87 18.00 7.81
CA ALA A 273 0.83 18.02 9.27
C ALA A 273 -0.37 18.88 9.72
N PRO A 274 -1.19 18.41 10.68
CA PRO A 274 -2.33 19.17 11.16
C PRO A 274 -1.87 20.41 11.91
N LEU A 275 -2.57 21.54 11.69
CA LEU A 275 -2.35 22.75 12.47
C LEU A 275 -2.95 22.59 13.86
N PRO A 276 -2.32 23.11 14.92
CA PRO A 276 -2.94 23.14 16.23
C PRO A 276 -4.23 23.98 16.17
N PRO A 277 -5.29 23.59 16.90
CA PRO A 277 -6.52 24.36 16.93
C PRO A 277 -6.23 25.79 17.39
N ARG A 278 -6.73 26.77 16.65
CA ARG A 278 -6.62 28.18 17.06
C ARG A 278 -7.38 28.32 18.38
N GLY A 279 -6.68 28.73 19.44
CA GLY A 279 -7.31 29.03 20.73
C GLY A 279 -8.46 30.03 20.55
N PRO A 280 -9.46 30.03 21.47
CA PRO A 280 -10.53 31.02 21.43
C PRO A 280 -9.92 32.43 21.40
N LYS A 281 -10.31 33.22 20.40
CA LYS A 281 -9.92 34.63 20.28
C LYS A 281 -10.63 35.47 21.33
#